data_AF-A0A963Y0H0-F1
#
_entry.id   AF-A0A963Y0H0-F1
#
_cell.length_a   1.000
_cell.length_b   1.000
_cell.length_c   1.000
_cell.angle_alpha   90.00
_cell.angle_beta   90.00
_cell.angle_gamma   90.00
#
_symmetry.space_group_name_H-M   'P 1'
#
loop_
_entity.id
_entity.type
_entity.pdbx_description
1 polymer ?
#
loop_
_entity_poly.entity_id
_entity_poly.type
_entity_poly.pdbx_seq_one_letter_code
_entity_poly.pdbx_strand_id
1 'polypeptide(L)'
;FYAILRAFTGDVWLVQLVQFVTFGIVDAKFFGVLAMFGAIGVMALVPWLDTSSVRSGKYRPMFKWWFALLVIDFIVLMWVGAQPAEGIYTWISLIAAAYWFVYFLVILPLLGVIEKPSAQPATIEDDFNAHYGARHEAAE
;
A
#
# COMPACT_ATOMS: atom_id res chain seq x y z
N PHE A 1 8.49 7.53 -4.43
CA PHE A 1 8.10 7.61 -5.85
C PHE A 1 9.28 7.50 -6.82
N TYR A 2 10.39 8.24 -6.64
CA TYR A 2 11.58 8.08 -7.49
C TYR A 2 12.10 6.63 -7.56
N ALA A 3 12.15 5.92 -6.42
CA ALA A 3 12.51 4.50 -6.37
C ALA A 3 11.65 3.62 -7.29
N ILE A 4 10.34 3.88 -7.34
CA ILE A 4 9.40 3.14 -8.20
C ILE A 4 9.69 3.43 -9.67
N LEU A 5 9.94 4.70 -10.04
CA LEU A 5 10.24 5.08 -11.43
C LEU A 5 11.45 4.31 -11.97
N ARG A 6 12.53 4.27 -11.20
CA ARG A 6 13.80 3.66 -11.64
C ARG A 6 13.87 2.13 -11.47
N ALA A 7 12.93 1.54 -10.74
CA ALA A 7 12.88 0.09 -10.54
C ALA A 7 12.53 -0.68 -11.83
N PHE A 8 11.82 -0.03 -12.77
CA PHE A 8 11.37 -0.64 -14.01
C PHE A 8 12.35 -0.38 -15.16
N THR A 9 13.35 -1.26 -15.28
CA THR A 9 14.33 -1.25 -16.37
C THR A 9 13.92 -2.18 -17.52
N GLY A 10 14.63 -2.12 -18.65
CA GLY A 10 14.36 -2.98 -19.82
C GLY A 10 14.58 -4.48 -19.58
N ASP A 11 15.22 -4.84 -18.48
CA ASP A 11 15.47 -6.24 -18.09
C ASP A 11 14.34 -6.84 -17.24
N VAL A 12 13.39 -6.00 -16.81
CA VAL A 12 12.24 -6.45 -16.01
C VAL A 12 11.23 -7.13 -16.92
N TRP A 13 10.90 -8.39 -16.64
CA TRP A 13 9.99 -9.19 -17.47
C TRP A 13 8.61 -8.55 -17.68
N LEU A 14 8.07 -7.89 -16.66
CA LEU A 14 6.81 -7.15 -16.78
C LEU A 14 6.91 -6.04 -17.83
N VAL A 15 8.01 -5.29 -17.85
CA VAL A 15 8.25 -4.21 -18.80
C VAL A 15 8.40 -4.78 -20.21
N GLN A 16 9.15 -5.88 -20.37
CA GLN A 16 9.31 -6.55 -21.66
C GLN A 16 7.98 -7.06 -22.23
N LEU A 17 7.13 -7.64 -21.37
CA LEU A 17 5.78 -8.07 -21.75
C LEU A 17 4.91 -6.89 -22.20
N VAL A 18 4.90 -5.81 -21.42
CA VAL A 18 4.09 -4.62 -21.75
C VAL A 18 4.60 -3.96 -23.03
N GLN A 19 5.92 -3.87 -23.21
CA GLN A 19 6.53 -3.38 -24.44
C GLN A 19 6.11 -4.23 -25.65
N PHE A 20 6.14 -5.55 -25.52
CA PHE A 20 5.70 -6.47 -26.58
C PHE A 20 4.21 -6.29 -26.91
N VAL A 21 3.33 -6.31 -25.91
CA VAL A 21 1.87 -6.19 -26.08
C VAL A 21 1.46 -4.85 -26.67
N THR A 22 2.21 -3.79 -26.37
CA THR A 22 1.96 -2.44 -26.87
C THR A 22 2.68 -2.14 -28.19
N PHE A 23 3.26 -3.15 -28.85
CA PHE A 23 4.03 -3.00 -30.09
C PHE A 23 5.18 -1.97 -30.00
N GLY A 24 5.81 -1.87 -28.82
CA GLY A 24 6.94 -0.98 -28.57
C GLY A 24 6.55 0.44 -28.16
N ILE A 25 5.27 0.77 -28.03
CA ILE A 25 4.82 2.11 -27.59
C ILE A 25 5.24 2.37 -26.14
N VAL A 26 5.10 1.37 -25.27
CA VAL A 26 5.46 1.50 -23.85
C VAL A 26 6.82 0.86 -23.61
N ASP A 27 7.87 1.68 -23.70
CA ASP A 27 9.24 1.29 -23.33
C ASP A 27 9.48 1.41 -21.81
N ALA A 28 10.65 0.99 -21.33
CA ALA A 28 10.98 1.05 -19.91
C ALA A 28 10.93 2.47 -19.33
N LYS A 29 11.33 3.48 -20.11
CA LYS A 29 11.32 4.88 -19.68
C LYS A 29 9.89 5.36 -19.45
N PHE A 30 9.01 5.12 -20.42
CA PHE A 30 7.61 5.51 -20.30
C PHE A 30 6.88 4.68 -19.23
N PHE A 31 7.15 3.38 -19.15
CA PHE A 31 6.61 2.52 -18.11
C PHE A 31 6.95 3.01 -16.70
N GLY A 32 8.22 3.39 -16.45
CA GLY A 32 8.63 3.96 -15.17
C GLY A 32 7.87 5.23 -14.80
N VAL A 33 7.60 6.10 -15.78
CA VAL A 33 6.78 7.31 -15.57
C VAL A 33 5.33 6.94 -15.23
N LEU A 34 4.74 6.00 -15.98
CA LEU A 34 3.39 5.50 -15.70
C LEU A 34 3.29 4.87 -14.32
N ALA A 35 4.29 4.09 -13.90
CA ALA A 35 4.34 3.49 -12.57
C ALA A 35 4.48 4.57 -11.48
N MET A 36 5.27 5.61 -11.70
CA MET A 36 5.40 6.69 -10.71
C MET A 36 4.08 7.43 -10.48
N PHE A 37 3.42 7.87 -11.55
CA PHE A 37 2.13 8.55 -11.44
C PHE A 37 1.01 7.59 -11.06
N GLY A 38 1.06 6.35 -11.55
CA GLY A 38 0.13 5.28 -11.20
C GLY A 38 0.17 4.98 -9.70
N ALA A 39 1.34 4.98 -9.06
CA ALA A 39 1.47 4.77 -7.62
C ALA A 39 0.70 5.82 -6.80
N ILE A 40 0.67 7.06 -7.26
CA ILE A 40 -0.14 8.13 -6.65
C ILE A 40 -1.62 7.97 -7.03
N GLY A 41 -1.90 7.64 -8.28
CA GLY A 41 -3.25 7.42 -8.80
C GLY A 41 -3.99 6.32 -8.03
N VAL A 42 -3.37 5.15 -7.81
CA VAL A 42 -4.00 4.06 -7.05
C VAL A 42 -4.26 4.43 -5.60
N MET A 43 -3.40 5.26 -5.00
CA MET A 43 -3.60 5.79 -3.65
C MET A 43 -4.80 6.77 -3.61
N ALA A 44 -4.97 7.59 -4.65
CA ALA A 44 -6.15 8.45 -4.77
C ALA A 44 -7.45 7.64 -4.98
N LEU A 45 -7.34 6.45 -5.56
CA LEU A 45 -8.47 5.54 -5.78
C LEU A 45 -8.81 4.66 -4.57
N VAL A 46 -8.10 4.78 -3.43
CA VAL A 46 -8.36 4.02 -2.20
C VAL A 46 -9.85 3.98 -1.80
N PRO A 47 -10.63 5.09 -1.85
CA PRO A 47 -12.03 5.06 -1.46
C PRO A 47 -12.91 4.08 -2.26
N TRP A 48 -12.48 3.70 -3.47
CA TRP A 48 -13.17 2.73 -4.31
C TRP A 48 -12.53 1.34 -4.27
N LEU A 49 -11.26 1.25 -3.88
CA LEU A 49 -10.52 -0.02 -3.80
C LEU A 49 -10.71 -0.73 -2.46
N ASP A 50 -10.92 0.00 -1.36
CA ASP A 50 -11.28 -0.61 -0.07
C ASP A 50 -12.76 -0.95 -0.06
N THR A 51 -13.07 -2.22 -0.28
CA THR A 51 -14.44 -2.77 -0.34
C THR A 51 -15.03 -3.09 1.02
N SER A 52 -14.25 -2.94 2.11
CA SER A 52 -14.72 -3.25 3.47
C SER A 52 -15.75 -2.24 3.97
N SER A 53 -16.82 -2.74 4.59
CA SER A 53 -17.82 -1.90 5.25
C SER A 53 -17.32 -1.31 6.58
N VAL A 54 -16.21 -1.82 7.13
CA VAL A 54 -15.64 -1.36 8.39
C VAL A 54 -14.65 -0.23 8.16
N ARG A 55 -15.05 0.98 8.56
CA ARG A 55 -14.27 2.20 8.36
C ARG A 55 -12.93 2.23 9.10
N SER A 56 -12.90 1.76 10.36
CA SER A 56 -11.68 1.83 11.17
C SER A 56 -10.84 0.56 11.05
N GLY A 57 -9.58 0.72 10.64
CA GLY A 57 -8.58 -0.35 10.65
C GLY A 57 -8.29 -0.92 12.05
N LYS A 58 -8.69 -0.23 13.13
CA LYS A 58 -8.58 -0.76 14.52
C LYS A 58 -9.36 -2.06 14.68
N TYR A 59 -10.45 -2.25 13.93
CA TYR A 59 -11.33 -3.42 14.05
C TYR A 59 -11.13 -4.44 12.93
N ARG A 60 -10.05 -4.31 12.16
CA ARG A 60 -9.71 -5.16 11.00
C ARG A 60 -8.35 -5.84 11.25
N PRO A 61 -8.33 -7.06 11.83
CA PRO A 61 -7.09 -7.70 12.27
C PRO A 61 -6.09 -7.99 11.15
N MET A 62 -6.58 -8.42 9.97
CA MET A 62 -5.72 -8.72 8.82
C MET A 62 -5.24 -7.43 8.16
N PHE A 63 -6.12 -6.43 8.04
CA PHE A 63 -5.77 -5.11 7.52
C PHE A 63 -4.58 -4.49 8.26
N LYS A 64 -4.53 -4.60 9.59
CA LYS A 64 -3.43 -4.06 10.41
C LYS A 64 -2.06 -4.57 9.96
N TRP A 65 -1.94 -5.87 9.69
CA TRP A 65 -0.68 -6.47 9.28
C TRP A 65 -0.26 -6.01 7.88
N TRP A 66 -1.18 -6.00 6.93
CA TRP A 66 -0.90 -5.53 5.57
C TRP A 66 -0.61 -4.03 5.52
N PHE A 67 -1.30 -3.23 6.34
CA PHE A 67 -1.02 -1.80 6.47
C PHE A 67 0.33 -1.55 7.15
N ALA A 68 0.69 -2.31 8.19
CA ALA A 68 2.02 -2.22 8.80
C ALA A 68 3.13 -2.55 7.80
N LEU A 69 2.93 -3.58 6.97
CA LEU A 69 3.82 -3.90 5.85
C LEU A 69 3.90 -2.76 4.83
N LEU A 70 2.80 -2.07 4.51
CA LEU A 70 2.83 -0.88 3.64
C LEU A 70 3.66 0.26 4.23
N VAL A 71 3.56 0.50 5.54
CA VAL A 71 4.38 1.52 6.21
C VAL A 71 5.86 1.17 6.13
N ILE A 72 6.21 -0.10 6.38
CA ILE A 72 7.59 -0.60 6.23
C ILE A 72 8.05 -0.44 4.78
N ASP A 73 7.23 -0.86 3.81
CA ASP A 73 7.52 -0.77 2.38
C ASP A 73 7.76 0.67 1.94
N PHE A 74 6.97 1.63 2.42
CA PHE A 74 7.18 3.04 2.14
C PHE A 74 8.54 3.54 2.66
N ILE A 75 8.95 3.11 3.85
CA ILE A 75 10.28 3.43 4.41
C ILE A 75 11.39 2.78 3.57
N VAL A 76 11.21 1.52 3.16
CA VAL A 76 12.15 0.82 2.28
C VAL A 76 12.27 1.55 0.94
N LEU A 77 11.16 1.96 0.33
CA LEU A 77 11.14 2.73 -0.92
C LEU A 77 11.86 4.08 -0.78
N MET A 78 11.70 4.77 0.36
CA MET A 78 12.45 6.00 0.64
C MET A 78 13.95 5.72 0.73
N TRP A 79 14.34 4.70 1.49
CA TRP A 79 15.74 4.34 1.68
C TRP A 79 16.41 3.89 0.38
N VAL A 80 15.82 2.93 -0.35
CA VAL A 80 16.36 2.48 -1.63
C VAL A 80 16.36 3.60 -2.66
N GLY A 81 15.47 4.59 -2.56
CA GLY A 81 15.49 5.77 -3.43
C GLY A 81 16.79 6.58 -3.34
N ALA A 82 17.46 6.53 -2.18
CA ALA A 82 18.75 7.18 -1.95
C ALA A 82 19.97 6.30 -2.27
N GLN A 83 19.78 4.99 -2.51
CA GLN A 83 20.87 4.06 -2.82
C GLN A 83 21.25 4.08 -4.32
N PRO A 84 22.42 3.55 -4.70
CA PRO A 84 22.77 3.34 -6.11
C PRO A 84 21.80 2.37 -6.81
N ALA A 85 21.58 2.56 -8.11
CA ALA A 85 20.69 1.72 -8.91
C ALA A 85 21.39 0.44 -9.43
N GLU A 86 22.10 -0.25 -8.53
CA GLU A 86 22.97 -1.38 -8.87
C GLU A 86 22.87 -2.48 -7.81
N GLY A 87 23.30 -3.70 -8.18
CA GLY A 87 23.40 -4.83 -7.26
C GLY A 87 22.05 -5.25 -6.66
N ILE A 88 21.99 -5.33 -5.33
CA ILE A 88 20.79 -5.80 -4.61
C ILE A 88 19.65 -4.76 -4.57
N TYR A 89 19.98 -3.46 -4.68
CA TYR A 89 18.99 -2.38 -4.52
C TYR A 89 17.96 -2.33 -5.65
N THR A 90 18.33 -2.79 -6.85
CA THR A 90 17.40 -2.92 -7.98
C THR A 90 16.29 -3.92 -7.65
N TRP A 91 16.65 -5.10 -7.13
CA TRP A 91 15.70 -6.13 -6.71
C TRP A 91 14.82 -5.67 -5.55
N ILE A 92 15.40 -5.01 -4.54
CA ILE A 92 14.62 -4.49 -3.41
C ILE A 92 13.62 -3.44 -3.90
N SER A 93 14.06 -2.49 -4.74
CA SER A 93 13.15 -1.46 -5.27
C SER A 93 12.04 -2.05 -6.15
N LEU A 94 12.31 -3.12 -6.91
CA LEU A 94 11.32 -3.79 -7.73
C LEU A 94 10.27 -4.54 -6.89
N ILE A 95 10.71 -5.28 -5.86
CA ILE A 95 9.81 -5.98 -4.94
C ILE A 95 8.95 -4.99 -4.17
N ALA A 96 9.55 -3.91 -3.68
CA ALA A 96 8.84 -2.88 -2.94
C ALA A 96 7.82 -2.14 -3.82
N ALA A 97 8.21 -1.77 -5.05
CA ALA A 97 7.29 -1.20 -6.01
C ALA A 97 6.13 -2.15 -6.35
N ALA A 98 6.40 -3.45 -6.51
CA ALA A 98 5.37 -4.46 -6.73
C ALA A 98 4.40 -4.55 -5.55
N TYR A 99 4.93 -4.60 -4.31
CA TYR A 99 4.12 -4.65 -3.10
C TYR A 99 3.20 -3.42 -2.99
N TRP A 100 3.69 -2.22 -3.29
CA TRP A 100 2.87 -1.00 -3.33
C TRP A 100 1.60 -1.18 -4.18
N PHE A 101 1.75 -1.63 -5.42
CA PHE A 101 0.60 -1.83 -6.31
C PHE A 101 -0.28 -3.00 -5.86
N VAL A 102 0.30 -4.10 -5.41
CA VAL A 102 -0.44 -5.26 -4.90
C VAL A 102 -1.28 -4.89 -3.69
N TYR A 103 -0.78 -4.04 -2.79
CA TYR A 103 -1.53 -3.57 -1.64
C TYR A 103 -2.83 -2.88 -2.06
N PHE A 104 -2.74 -1.87 -2.93
CA PHE A 104 -3.91 -1.09 -3.32
C PHE A 104 -4.85 -1.85 -4.27
N LEU A 105 -4.32 -2.52 -5.29
CA LEU A 105 -5.12 -3.09 -6.36
C LEU A 105 -5.64 -4.51 -6.07
N VAL A 106 -5.01 -5.23 -5.14
CA VAL A 106 -5.34 -6.63 -4.87
C VAL A 106 -5.70 -6.84 -3.41
N ILE A 107 -4.82 -6.49 -2.48
CA ILE A 107 -5.01 -6.79 -1.05
C ILE A 107 -6.22 -6.03 -0.49
N LEU A 108 -6.37 -4.73 -0.76
CA LEU A 108 -7.50 -3.94 -0.26
C LEU A 108 -8.86 -4.49 -0.75
N PRO A 109 -9.10 -4.70 -2.06
CA PRO A 109 -10.35 -5.28 -2.53
C PRO A 109 -10.62 -6.68 -1.98
N LEU A 110 -9.58 -7.49 -1.80
CA LEU A 110 -9.69 -8.85 -1.32
C LEU A 110 -9.99 -8.93 0.18
N LEU A 111 -9.39 -8.05 0.98
CA LEU A 111 -9.63 -7.99 2.42
C LEU A 111 -11.08 -7.64 2.74
N GLY A 112 -11.73 -6.77 1.95
CA GLY A 112 -13.15 -6.47 2.18
C GLY A 112 -14.09 -7.67 2.00
N VAL A 113 -13.65 -8.73 1.30
CA VAL A 113 -14.42 -9.96 1.10
C VAL A 113 -14.04 -11.06 2.11
N ILE A 114 -12.75 -11.17 2.44
CA ILE A 114 -12.24 -12.31 3.23
C ILE A 114 -12.16 -12.02 4.73
N GLU A 115 -11.90 -10.78 5.11
CA GLU A 115 -11.64 -10.43 6.50
C GLU A 115 -12.89 -10.56 7.36
N LYS A 116 -12.74 -11.05 8.59
CA LYS A 116 -13.77 -11.03 9.62
C LYS A 116 -13.48 -9.91 10.61
N PRO A 117 -14.20 -8.79 10.56
CA PRO A 117 -13.95 -7.66 11.47
C PRO A 117 -14.36 -7.98 12.90
N SER A 118 -13.67 -7.35 13.85
CA SER A 118 -14.08 -7.38 15.26
C SER A 118 -15.27 -6.46 15.52
N ALA A 119 -16.01 -6.71 16.60
CA ALA A 119 -17.08 -5.83 17.03
C ALA A 119 -16.56 -4.40 17.29
N GLN A 120 -17.34 -3.42 16.84
CA GLN A 120 -17.10 -2.01 17.09
C GLN A 120 -17.95 -1.57 18.28
N PRO A 121 -17.49 -0.62 19.11
CA PRO A 121 -18.33 -0.01 20.14
C PRO A 121 -19.55 0.65 19.47
N ALA A 122 -20.69 0.61 20.16
CA ALA A 122 -21.94 1.16 19.63
C ALA A 122 -21.88 2.68 19.54
N THR A 123 -21.22 3.32 20.51
CA THR A 123 -21.02 4.77 20.55
C THR A 123 -19.57 5.14 20.85
N ILE A 124 -19.23 6.40 20.58
CA ILE A 124 -17.93 6.97 20.94
C ILE A 124 -17.79 7.05 22.46
N GLU A 125 -18.88 7.33 23.18
CA GLU A 125 -18.92 7.38 24.64
C GLU A 125 -18.59 6.01 25.26
N ASP A 126 -19.10 4.91 24.68
CA ASP A 126 -18.75 3.56 25.14
C ASP A 126 -17.25 3.27 25.00
N ASP A 127 -16.62 3.66 23.87
CA ASP A 127 -15.17 3.50 23.68
C ASP A 127 -14.38 4.38 24.65
N PHE A 128 -14.84 5.61 24.90
CA PHE A 128 -14.21 6.54 25.84
C PHE A 128 -14.27 6.02 27.27
N ASN A 129 -15.44 5.66 27.76
CA ASN A 129 -15.64 5.16 29.12
C ASN A 129 -14.84 3.87 29.37
N ALA A 130 -14.76 2.97 28.37
CA ALA A 130 -13.96 1.75 28.46
C ALA A 130 -12.45 1.98 28.63
N HIS A 131 -11.90 3.08 28.10
CA HIS A 131 -10.46 3.38 28.17
C HIS A 131 -10.08 4.44 29.21
N TYR A 132 -11.00 5.34 29.53
CA TYR A 132 -10.73 6.56 30.33
C TYR A 132 -11.72 6.83 31.47
N GLY A 133 -12.87 6.14 31.53
CA GLY A 133 -13.96 6.45 32.48
C GLY A 133 -13.52 6.50 33.95
N ALA A 134 -12.81 5.45 34.41
CA ALA A 134 -12.33 5.37 35.80
C ALA A 134 -11.35 6.48 36.21
N ARG A 135 -10.68 7.12 35.24
CA ARG A 135 -9.72 8.21 35.49
C ARG A 135 -10.42 9.57 35.57
N HIS A 136 -11.60 9.69 34.95
CA HIS A 136 -12.41 10.90 34.96
C HIS A 136 -13.24 10.98 36.24
N GLU A 137 -13.85 9.87 36.66
CA GLU A 137 -14.61 9.77 37.93
C GLU A 137 -13.74 9.99 39.18
N ALA A 138 -12.44 9.66 39.11
CA ALA A 138 -11.50 9.88 40.20
C ALA A 138 -10.97 11.34 40.28
N ALA A 139 -11.26 12.16 39.28
CA ALA A 139 -10.83 13.56 39.19
C ALA A 139 -11.95 14.56 39.49
N GLU A 140 -13.21 14.11 39.54
CA GLU A 140 -14.38 14.84 40.07
C GLU A 140 -14.57 14.59 41.57
#